data_AF-A0A7Y7NFU8-F1
#
_entry.id   AF-A0A7Y7NFU8-F1
#
_cell.length_a   1.000
_cell.length_b   1.000
_cell.length_c   1.000
_cell.angle_alpha   90.00
_cell.angle_beta   90.00
_cell.angle_gamma   90.00
#
_symmetry.space_group_name_H-M   'P 1'
#
loop_
_entity.id
_entity.type
_entity.pdbx_description
1 polymer ?
#
loop_
_entity_poly.entity_id
_entity_poly.type
_entity_poly.pdbx_seq_one_letter_code
_entity_poly.pdbx_strand_id
1 'polypeptide(L)' 'MNTKEAKGEWNEIKGKLKQKFAILTDNDLMLVEGKKEELLGRLETKLGKTKEQLHEIITGL' A
#
# COMPACT_ATOMS: atom_id res chain seq x y z
N MET A 1 -17.21 4.57 -7.20
CA MET A 1 -15.79 4.70 -7.62
C MET A 1 -15.50 3.56 -8.58
N ASN A 2 -15.03 3.85 -9.80
CA ASN A 2 -14.78 2.81 -10.80
C ASN A 2 -13.51 2.03 -10.43
N THR A 3 -13.54 0.70 -10.58
CA THR A 3 -12.46 -0.24 -10.25
C THR A 3 -11.11 0.09 -10.94
N LYS A 4 -11.14 0.86 -12.04
CA LYS A 4 -9.95 1.32 -12.75
C LYS A 4 -9.18 2.42 -12.00
N GLU A 5 -9.88 3.32 -11.33
CA GLU A 5 -9.29 4.45 -10.60
C GLU A 5 -8.51 3.94 -9.37
N ALA A 6 -9.07 2.96 -8.66
CA ALA A 6 -8.44 2.33 -7.50
C ALA A 6 -7.15 1.58 -7.83
N LYS A 7 -7.02 1.03 -9.05
CA LYS A 7 -5.82 0.30 -9.50
C LYS A 7 -4.69 1.25 -9.90
N GLY A 8 -5.04 2.40 -10.50
CA GLY A 8 -4.09 3.48 -10.80
C GLY A 8 -3.52 4.10 -9.52
N GLU A 9 -4.39 4.45 -8.58
CA GLU A 9 -4.02 5.00 -7.28
C GLU A 9 -3.10 4.04 -6.49
N TRP A 10 -3.38 2.74 -6.53
CA TRP A 10 -2.53 1.74 -5.85
C TRP A 10 -1.09 1.68 -6.36
N ASN A 11 -0.86 1.85 -7.66
CA ASN A 11 0.49 1.83 -8.21
C ASN A 11 1.33 3.01 -7.71
N GLU A 12 0.72 4.18 -7.57
CA GLU A 12 1.39 5.35 -6.99
C GLU A 12 1.69 5.13 -5.51
N ILE A 13 0.72 4.62 -4.75
CA ILE A 13 0.86 4.23 -3.35
C ILE A 13 2.05 3.26 -3.17
N LYS A 14 2.10 2.21 -3.99
CA LYS A 14 3.19 1.23 -3.98
C LYS A 14 4.55 1.89 -4.23
N GLY A 15 4.64 2.82 -5.18
CA GLY A 15 5.86 3.58 -5.45
C GLY A 15 6.34 4.36 -4.22
N LYS A 16 5.45 5.17 -3.63
CA LYS A 16 5.72 5.97 -2.43
C LYS A 16 6.16 5.09 -1.25
N LEU A 17 5.47 3.97 -1.03
CA LEU A 17 5.80 3.02 0.03
C LEU A 17 7.18 2.39 -0.18
N LYS A 18 7.55 1.96 -1.40
CA LYS A 18 8.91 1.44 -1.69
C LYS A 18 10.00 2.48 -1.46
N GLN A 19 9.74 3.74 -1.83
CA GLN A 19 10.71 4.82 -1.62
C GLN A 19 10.94 5.10 -0.13
N LYS A 20 9.87 5.07 0.67
CA LYS A 20 9.95 5.38 2.11
C LYS A 20 10.42 4.18 2.95
N PHE A 21 10.13 2.96 2.51
CA PHE A 21 10.45 1.73 3.21
C PHE A 21 11.28 0.79 2.33
N ALA A 22 12.60 0.87 2.46
CA ALA A 22 13.53 -0.03 1.74
C ALA A 22 13.32 -1.53 2.05
N ILE A 23 12.60 -1.85 3.14
CA ILE A 23 12.24 -3.22 3.52
C ILE A 23 11.07 -3.79 2.71
N LEU A 24 10.33 -2.95 1.99
CA LEU A 24 9.22 -3.38 1.15
C LEU A 24 9.72 -3.79 -0.22
N THR A 25 9.37 -5.01 -0.61
CA THR A 25 9.67 -5.53 -1.95
C THR A 25 8.44 -5.41 -2.85
N ASP A 26 8.65 -5.67 -4.13
CA ASP A 26 7.56 -5.66 -5.11
C ASP A 26 6.45 -6.68 -4.77
N ASN A 27 6.85 -7.81 -4.17
CA ASN A 27 5.96 -8.88 -3.72
C ASN A 27 5.09 -8.45 -2.54
N ASP A 28 5.62 -7.67 -1.59
CA ASP A 28 4.85 -7.21 -0.42
C ASP A 28 3.74 -6.23 -0.82
N LEU A 29 3.91 -5.54 -1.94
CA LEU A 29 3.00 -4.52 -2.45
C LEU A 29 2.17 -5.02 -3.64
N MET A 30 2.20 -6.32 -3.91
CA MET A 30 1.44 -6.94 -4.99
C MET A 30 -0.05 -7.02 -4.63
N LEU A 31 -0.84 -6.07 -5.13
CA LEU A 31 -2.29 -6.08 -4.94
C LEU A 31 -2.93 -7.15 -5.84
N VAL A 32 -3.44 -8.20 -5.21
CA VAL A 32 -4.32 -9.18 -5.85
C VAL A 32 -5.75 -8.65 -5.78
N GLU A 33 -6.49 -8.77 -6.89
CA GLU A 33 -7.87 -8.28 -6.98
C GLU A 33 -8.74 -8.95 -5.91
N GLY A 34 -9.53 -8.17 -5.17
CA GLY A 34 -10.30 -8.66 -4.03
C GLY A 34 -9.51 -8.89 -2.73
N LYS A 35 -8.18 -8.75 -2.72
CA LYS A 35 -7.32 -8.97 -1.54
C LYS A 35 -6.68 -7.70 -0.97
N LYS A 36 -7.31 -6.54 -1.18
CA LYS A 36 -6.81 -5.25 -0.68
C LYS A 36 -6.63 -5.26 0.85
N GLU A 37 -7.58 -5.85 1.58
CA GLU A 37 -7.52 -5.92 3.04
C GLU A 37 -6.40 -6.84 3.55
N GLU A 38 -6.20 -8.00 2.91
CA GLU A 38 -5.11 -8.93 3.25
C GLU A 38 -3.74 -8.26 3.05
N LEU A 39 -3.57 -7.53 1.95
CA LEU A 39 -2.34 -6.79 1.68
C LEU A 39 -2.10 -5.70 2.73
N LEU A 40 -3.12 -4.92 3.07
CA LEU A 40 -3.00 -3.90 4.11
C LEU A 40 -2.60 -4.50 5.46
N GLY A 41 -3.22 -5.61 5.89
CA GLY A 41 -2.85 -6.26 7.15
C GLY A 41 -1.41 -6.79 7.17
N ARG A 42 -0.91 -7.28 6.02
CA ARG A 42 0.51 -7.65 5.88
C ARG A 42 1.43 -6.44 6.01
N LEU A 43 1.08 -5.32 5.37
CA LEU A 43 1.85 -4.09 5.48
C LEU A 43 1.86 -3.55 6.91
N GLU A 44 0.72 -3.59 7.60
CA GLU A 44 0.65 -3.19 9.00
C GLU A 44 1.60 -3.99 9.88
N THR A 45 1.60 -5.32 9.70
CA THR A 45 2.46 -6.25 10.45
C THR A 45 3.94 -6.05 10.09
N LYS A 46 4.27 -5.90 8.80
CA LYS A 46 5.65 -5.79 8.31
C LYS A 46 6.29 -4.45 8.67
N LEU A 47 5.51 -3.37 8.61
CA LEU A 47 5.97 -2.02 8.90
C LEU A 47 5.80 -1.64 10.37
N GLY A 48 5.02 -2.41 11.14
CA GLY A 48 4.62 -2.07 12.50
C GLY A 48 3.83 -0.76 12.57
N LYS A 49 3.02 -0.49 11.54
CA LYS A 49 2.26 0.76 11.37
C LYS A 49 0.78 0.46 11.21
N THR A 50 -0.08 1.35 11.68
CA THR A 50 -1.52 1.20 11.44
C THR A 50 -1.90 1.59 10.02
N LYS A 51 -3.07 1.15 9.55
CA LYS A 51 -3.64 1.61 8.27
C LYS A 51 -3.69 3.14 8.17
N GLU A 52 -4.02 3.83 9.26
CA GLU A 52 -4.03 5.30 9.31
C GLU A 52 -2.65 5.90 9.08
N GLN A 53 -1.60 5.36 9.72
CA GLN A 53 -0.24 5.82 9.47
C GLN A 53 0.21 5.55 8.03
N LEU A 54 -0.19 4.41 7.46
CA LEU A 54 0.06 4.15 6.04
C LEU A 54 -0.66 5.17 5.16
N HIS A 55 -1.90 5.49 5.49
CA HIS A 55 -2.70 6.49 4.79
C HIS A 55 -2.03 7.87 4.89
N GLU A 56 -1.65 8.34 6.08
CA GLU A 56 -0.90 9.60 6.25
C GLU A 56 0.40 9.62 5.44
N ILE A 57 1.11 8.49 5.35
CA ILE A 57 2.35 8.40 4.57
C ILE A 57 2.08 8.54 3.07
N ILE A 58 0.92 8.06 2.61
CA ILE A 58 0.47 8.08 1.23
C ILE A 58 -0.09 9.46 0.86
N THR A 59 -0.90 10.06 1.74
CA THR A 59 -1.65 11.31 1.53
C THR A 59 -0.86 12.55 1.97
N GLY A 60 0.12 12.42 2.86
CA GLY A 60 0.95 13.51 3.39
C GLY A 60 2.14 13.88 2.49
N LEU A 61 2.07 13.56 1.19
CA LEU A 61 2.98 13.96 0.12
C LEU A 61 2.17 14.70 -0.94
#